data_AF-A0A2E4E0D2-F1
#
_entry.id   AF-A0A2E4E0D2-F1
#
_cell.length_a   1.000
_cell.length_b   1.000
_cell.length_c   1.000
_cell.angle_alpha   90.00
_cell.angle_beta   90.00
_cell.angle_gamma   90.00
#
_symmetry.space_group_name_H-M   'P 1'
#
loop_
_entity.id
_entity.type
_entity.pdbx_description
1 polymer ?
#
loop_
_entity_poly.entity_id
_entity_poly.type
_entity_poly.pdbx_seq_one_letter_code
_entity_poly.pdbx_strand_id
1 'polypeptide(L)'
;MGEIFKLVAELGLPIAGAITMAYFIFIIMKQQMNGLVAQIKGIEAISKMLITRATVMNNDIIRIDTSVSSVIGLSPDLDRIARAQNFVEDGKIDARRD
;
A
#
# COMPACT_ATOMS: atom_id res chain seq x y z
N MET A 1 -33.35 -36.26 40.05
CA MET A 1 -32.12 -35.45 39.91
C MET A 1 -31.18 -35.96 38.81
N GLY A 2 -30.91 -37.26 38.69
CA GLY A 2 -29.98 -37.79 37.67
C GLY A 2 -30.39 -37.56 36.20
N GLU A 3 -31.68 -37.59 35.87
CA GLU A 3 -32.16 -37.39 34.49
C GLU A 3 -32.01 -35.94 33.99
N ILE A 4 -32.22 -34.95 34.88
CA ILE A 4 -32.04 -33.53 34.55
C ILE A 4 -30.57 -33.24 34.24
N PHE A 5 -29.63 -33.80 35.01
CA PHE A 5 -28.20 -33.67 34.72
C PHE A 5 -27.78 -34.38 33.43
N LYS A 6 -28.39 -35.52 33.10
CA LYS A 6 -28.19 -36.20 31.80
C LYS A 6 -28.66 -35.34 30.62
N LEU A 7 -29.85 -34.75 30.73
CA LEU A 7 -30.39 -33.85 29.70
C LEU A 7 -29.51 -32.61 29.51
N VAL A 8 -29.06 -32.01 30.61
CA VAL A 8 -28.15 -30.85 30.58
C VAL A 8 -26.79 -31.23 29.98
N ALA A 9 -26.28 -32.43 30.25
CA ALA A 9 -25.03 -32.91 29.64
C ALA A 9 -25.18 -33.18 28.14
N GLU A 10 -26.28 -33.80 27.71
CA GLU A 10 -26.56 -34.07 26.29
C GLU A 10 -26.82 -32.82 25.47
N LEU A 11 -27.41 -31.77 26.06
CA LEU A 11 -27.64 -30.49 25.38
C LEU A 11 -26.44 -29.54 25.48
N GLY A 12 -25.66 -29.63 26.56
CA GLY A 12 -24.49 -28.79 26.79
C GLY A 12 -23.37 -29.05 25.80
N LEU A 13 -23.12 -30.30 25.42
CA LEU A 13 -22.07 -30.66 24.48
C LEU A 13 -22.32 -30.13 23.05
N PRO A 14 -23.52 -30.28 22.44
CA PRO A 14 -23.86 -29.65 21.16
C PRO A 14 -23.79 -28.12 21.19
N ILE A 15 -24.27 -27.47 22.26
CA ILE A 15 -24.26 -26.01 22.38
C ILE A 15 -22.81 -25.49 22.49
N ALA A 16 -21.99 -26.13 23.32
CA ALA A 16 -20.57 -25.79 23.44
C ALA A 16 -19.82 -26.01 22.10
N GLY A 17 -20.14 -27.09 21.38
CA GLY A 17 -19.61 -27.35 20.04
C GLY A 17 -20.00 -26.27 19.02
N ALA A 18 -21.27 -25.86 19.01
CA ALA A 18 -21.76 -24.81 18.11
C ALA A 18 -21.09 -23.46 18.38
N ILE A 19 -20.93 -23.06 19.64
CA ILE A 19 -20.26 -21.82 20.03
C ILE A 19 -18.78 -21.86 19.62
N THR A 20 -18.11 -22.98 19.84
CA THR A 20 -16.71 -23.18 19.45
C THR A 20 -16.54 -23.05 17.93
N MET A 21 -17.42 -23.67 17.15
CA MET A 21 -17.40 -23.57 15.69
C MET A 21 -17.72 -22.16 15.18
N ALA A 22 -18.67 -21.46 15.82
CA ALA A 22 -18.98 -20.07 15.48
C ALA A 22 -17.78 -19.15 15.72
N TYR A 23 -17.08 -19.34 16.85
CA TYR A 23 -15.85 -18.60 17.16
C TYR A 23 -14.72 -18.93 16.18
N PHE A 24 -14.59 -20.20 15.78
CA PHE A 24 -13.59 -20.64 14.81
C PHE A 24 -13.79 -20.01 13.43
N ILE A 25 -15.03 -19.97 12.92
CA ILE A 25 -15.37 -19.32 11.64
C ILE A 25 -14.99 -17.84 11.67
N PHE A 26 -15.26 -17.15 12.79
CA PHE A 26 -14.89 -15.75 12.95
C PHE A 26 -13.37 -15.53 12.82
N ILE A 27 -12.56 -16.41 13.40
CA ILE A 27 -11.10 -16.33 13.28
C ILE A 27 -10.65 -16.48 11.82
N ILE A 28 -11.20 -17.45 11.09
CA ILE A 28 -10.87 -17.66 9.67
C ILE A 28 -11.22 -16.43 8.85
N MET A 29 -12.42 -15.88 9.02
CA MET A 29 -12.82 -14.66 8.31
C MET A 29 -11.87 -13.48 8.59
N LYS A 30 -11.49 -13.30 9.86
CA LYS A 30 -10.53 -12.27 10.26
C LYS A 30 -9.15 -12.49 9.63
N GLN A 31 -8.67 -13.72 9.60
CA GLN A 31 -7.40 -14.06 8.98
C GLN A 31 -7.41 -13.79 7.47
N GLN A 32 -8.47 -14.18 6.77
CA GLN A 32 -8.62 -13.93 5.34
C GLN A 32 -8.63 -12.43 5.03
N MET A 33 -9.40 -11.64 5.79
CA MET A 33 -9.47 -10.19 5.60
C MET A 33 -8.13 -9.51 5.85
N ASN A 34 -7.42 -9.91 6.92
CA ASN A 34 -6.07 -9.40 7.18
C ASN A 34 -5.08 -9.77 6.06
N GLY A 35 -5.17 -10.98 5.52
CA GLY A 35 -4.37 -11.41 4.37
C GLY A 35 -4.60 -10.54 3.14
N LEU A 36 -5.87 -10.26 2.81
CA LEU A 36 -6.22 -9.37 1.69
C LEU A 36 -5.71 -7.94 1.91
N VAL A 37 -5.88 -7.38 3.11
CA VAL A 37 -5.37 -6.03 3.44
C VAL A 37 -3.84 -5.97 3.30
N ALA A 38 -3.13 -7.00 3.73
CA ALA A 38 -1.67 -7.05 3.58
C ALA A 38 -1.23 -7.10 2.10
N GLN A 39 -1.93 -7.86 1.27
CA GLN A 39 -1.66 -7.91 -0.18
C GLN A 39 -1.89 -6.55 -0.85
N ILE A 40 -3.00 -5.88 -0.52
CA ILE A 40 -3.29 -4.53 -1.04
C ILE A 40 -2.18 -3.56 -0.66
N LYS A 41 -1.74 -3.56 0.60
CA LYS A 41 -0.62 -2.72 1.06
C LYS A 41 0.70 -3.05 0.35
N GLY A 42 0.93 -4.32 0.04
CA GLY A 42 2.09 -4.75 -0.75
C GLY A 42 2.10 -4.13 -2.15
N ILE A 43 0.96 -4.18 -2.85
CA ILE A 43 0.80 -3.56 -4.17
C ILE A 43 0.92 -2.04 -4.07
N GLU A 44 0.31 -1.41 -3.06
CA GLU A 44 0.42 0.03 -2.83
C GLU A 44 1.88 0.47 -2.66
N ALA A 45 2.67 -0.27 -1.88
CA ALA A 45 4.09 0.01 -1.68
C ALA A 45 4.88 -0.10 -2.99
N ILE A 46 4.63 -1.14 -3.79
CA ILE A 46 5.28 -1.31 -5.11
C ILE A 46 4.89 -0.16 -6.05
N SER A 47 3.62 0.19 -6.12
CA SER A 47 3.13 1.31 -6.93
C SER A 47 3.78 2.62 -6.52
N LYS A 48 3.92 2.90 -5.22
CA LYS A 48 4.64 4.09 -4.72
C LYS A 48 6.11 4.10 -5.17
N MET A 49 6.81 2.97 -5.06
CA MET A 49 8.19 2.87 -5.54
C MET A 49 8.30 3.10 -7.05
N LEU A 50 7.33 2.59 -7.83
CA LEU A 50 7.29 2.78 -9.27
C LEU A 50 7.05 4.24 -9.64
N ILE A 51 6.14 4.92 -8.92
CA ILE A 51 5.88 6.35 -9.09
C ILE A 51 7.15 7.15 -8.81
N THR A 52 7.87 6.88 -7.72
CA THR A 52 9.14 7.55 -7.43
C THR A 52 10.15 7.38 -8.57
N ARG A 53 10.28 6.18 -9.13
CA ARG A 53 11.18 5.94 -10.28
C ARG A 53 10.74 6.70 -11.53
N ALA A 54 9.44 6.76 -11.80
CA ALA A 54 8.91 7.54 -12.93
C ALA A 54 9.17 9.04 -12.75
N THR A 55 9.03 9.56 -11.53
CA THR A 55 9.35 10.96 -11.22
C THR A 55 10.84 11.27 -11.37
N VAL A 56 11.73 10.40 -10.89
CA VAL A 56 13.18 10.55 -11.07
C VAL A 56 13.53 10.54 -12.57
N MET A 57 12.98 9.58 -13.33
CA MET A 57 13.19 9.51 -14.78
C MET A 57 12.69 10.76 -15.51
N ASN A 58 11.55 11.33 -15.09
CA ASN A 58 11.04 12.58 -15.65
C ASN A 58 12.02 13.75 -15.42
N ASN A 59 12.61 13.83 -14.24
CA ASN A 59 13.62 14.84 -13.94
C ASN A 59 14.90 14.64 -14.77
N ASP A 60 15.34 13.39 -14.94
CA ASP A 60 16.51 13.06 -15.76
C ASP A 60 16.31 13.43 -17.23
N ILE A 61 15.13 13.13 -17.80
CA ILE A 61 14.78 13.50 -19.18
C ILE A 61 14.86 15.02 -19.38
N ILE A 62 14.34 15.80 -18.43
CA ILE A 62 14.39 17.27 -18.49
C ILE A 62 15.83 17.77 -18.40
N ARG A 63 16.65 17.16 -17.54
CA ARG A 63 18.08 17.48 -17.45
C ARG A 63 18.81 17.16 -18.76
N ILE A 64 18.50 16.03 -19.39
CA ILE A 64 19.07 15.66 -20.69
C ILE A 64 18.67 16.69 -21.74
N ASP A 65 17.38 17.02 -21.87
CA ASP A 65 16.92 17.97 -22.88
C ASP A 65 17.54 19.37 -22.72
N THR A 66 17.68 19.84 -21.48
CA THR A 66 18.35 21.12 -21.20
C THR A 66 19.83 21.08 -21.53
N SER A 67 20.53 19.99 -21.19
CA SER A 67 21.94 19.82 -21.55
C SER A 67 22.14 19.75 -23.07
N VAL A 68 21.29 19.01 -23.78
CA VAL A 68 21.33 18.90 -25.25
C VAL A 68 21.04 20.25 -25.88
N SER A 69 19.99 20.96 -25.44
CA SER A 69 19.64 22.31 -25.90
C SER A 69 20.80 23.28 -25.75
N SER A 70 21.53 23.23 -24.62
CA SER A 70 22.72 24.06 -24.38
C SER A 70 23.88 23.76 -25.33
N VAL A 71 24.04 22.50 -25.75
CA VAL A 71 25.10 22.09 -26.70
C VAL A 71 24.75 22.50 -28.13
N ILE A 72 23.47 22.40 -28.52
CA ILE A 72 23.00 22.75 -29.87
C ILE A 72 22.61 24.22 -30.04
N GLY A 73 22.78 25.04 -28.99
CA GLY A 73 22.48 26.48 -29.03
C GLY A 73 20.99 26.82 -29.08
N LEU A 74 20.12 25.89 -28.71
CA LEU A 74 18.68 26.13 -28.56
C LEU A 74 18.37 26.57 -27.14
N SER A 75 17.45 27.53 -26.99
CA SER A 75 16.96 27.94 -25.68
C SER A 75 16.16 26.79 -25.04
N PRO A 76 16.49 26.39 -23.80
CA PRO A 76 15.74 25.35 -23.10
C PRO A 76 14.31 25.82 -22.79
N ASP A 77 13.36 24.89 -22.81
CA ASP A 77 11.94 25.14 -22.49
C ASP A 77 11.75 25.38 -20.98
N LEU A 78 11.82 26.66 -20.58
CA LEU A 78 11.73 27.12 -19.20
C LEU A 78 10.36 26.83 -18.56
N ASP A 79 9.28 26.84 -19.34
CA ASP A 79 7.93 26.59 -18.83
C ASP A 79 7.77 25.11 -18.42
N ARG A 80 8.38 24.20 -19.19
CA ARG A 80 8.41 22.77 -18.82
C ARG A 80 9.29 22.50 -17.61
N ILE A 81 10.42 23.20 -17.48
CA ILE A 81 11.31 23.09 -16.31
C ILE A 81 10.63 23.63 -15.05
N ALA A 82 10.01 24.81 -15.13
CA ALA A 82 9.29 25.42 -14.02
C ALA A 82 8.14 24.52 -13.53
N ARG A 83 7.40 23.89 -14.44
CA ARG A 83 6.37 22.91 -14.07
C ARG A 83 6.96 21.67 -13.42
N ALA A 84 8.00 21.08 -13.98
CA ALA A 84 8.59 19.87 -13.40
C ALA A 84 9.24 20.11 -12.03
N GLN A 85 9.87 21.26 -11.83
CA GLN A 85 10.40 21.67 -10.53
C GLN A 85 9.30 21.93 -9.50
N ASN A 86 8.13 22.43 -9.92
CA ASN A 86 6.96 22.57 -9.04
C ASN A 86 6.34 21.22 -8.64
N PHE A 87 6.67 20.12 -9.33
CA PHE A 87 6.29 18.75 -8.92
C PHE A 87 7.36 18.08 -8.04
N VAL A 88 8.56 18.66 -7.93
CA VAL A 88 9.56 18.24 -6.95
C VAL A 88 9.27 18.93 -5.63
N GLU A 89 8.43 18.23 -4.87
CA GLU A 89 8.17 18.37 -3.44
C GLU A 89 7.31 19.56 -2.97
N ASP A 90 6.11 19.16 -2.53
CA ASP A 90 5.27 19.57 -1.40
C ASP A 90 6.02 20.19 -0.16
N GLY A 91 6.92 21.15 -0.37
CA GLY A 91 7.52 21.99 0.66
C GLY A 91 8.65 21.37 1.49
N LYS A 92 9.28 20.26 1.07
CA LYS A 92 10.48 19.71 1.72
C LYS A 92 11.63 19.60 0.72
N ILE A 93 12.83 19.86 1.20
CA ILE A 93 14.07 19.70 0.44
C ILE A 93 14.54 18.27 0.67
N ASP A 94 14.56 17.44 -0.38
CA ASP A 94 15.19 16.13 -0.36
C ASP A 94 16.64 16.23 0.15
N ALA A 95 16.86 15.70 1.36
CA ALA A 95 18.14 15.72 2.05
C ALA A 95 19.16 14.70 1.50
N ARG A 96 18.83 13.97 0.42
CA ARG A 96 19.76 13.10 -0.33
C ARG A 96 20.48 13.84 -1.46
N ARG A 97 20.37 15.17 -1.46
CA ARG A 97 21.06 16.07 -2.36
C ARG A 97 22.28 16.68 -1.65
N ASP A 98 23.18 15.82 -1.20
CA ASP A 98 24.62 16.10 -1.23
C ASP A 98 25.19 15.81 -2.62
#